data_AF-A0A6J4VH77-F1
#
_entry.id   AF-A0A6J4VH77-F1
#
_cell.length_a   1.000
_cell.length_b   1.000
_cell.length_c   1.000
_cell.angle_alpha   90.00
_cell.angle_beta   90.00
_cell.angle_gamma   90.00
#
_symmetry.space_group_name_H-M   'P 1'
#
loop_
_entity.id
_entity.type
_entity.pdbx_description
1 polymer ?
#
loop_
_entity_poly.entity_id
_entity_poly.type
_entity_poly.pdbx_seq_one_letter_code
_entity_poly.pdbx_strand_id
1 'polypeptide(L)' 'MATPGVGDTAPDFDLPIRARETFSLAAALERGPVVLLTYLFDFSPG' A
#
# COMPACT_ATOMS: atom_id res chain seq x y z
N MET A 1 -9.91 -7.95 -13.34
CA MET A 1 -9.61 -8.17 -11.90
C MET A 1 -10.83 -7.75 -11.11
N ALA A 2 -11.23 -8.53 -10.12
CA ALA A 2 -12.34 -8.16 -9.23
C ALA A 2 -11.90 -7.04 -8.27
N THR A 3 -12.81 -6.15 -7.92
CA THR A 3 -12.59 -5.15 -6.87
C THR A 3 -12.52 -5.86 -5.52
N PRO A 4 -11.49 -5.64 -4.68
CA PRO A 4 -11.42 -6.22 -3.35
C PRO A 4 -12.63 -5.84 -2.49
N GLY A 5 -13.19 -6.82 -1.77
CA GLY A 5 -14.32 -6.65 -0.86
C GLY A 5 -13.97 -6.91 0.61
N VAL A 6 -14.93 -6.67 1.50
CA VAL A 6 -14.78 -6.95 2.94
C VAL A 6 -14.68 -8.46 3.16
N GLY A 7 -13.64 -8.90 3.88
CA GLY A 7 -13.38 -10.30 4.17
C GLY A 7 -12.43 -10.98 3.17
N ASP A 8 -12.17 -10.34 2.03
CA ASP A 8 -11.15 -10.81 1.08
C ASP A 8 -9.74 -10.65 1.67
N THR A 9 -8.86 -11.58 1.37
CA THR A 9 -7.44 -11.41 1.63
C THR A 9 -6.89 -10.29 0.74
N ALA A 10 -6.24 -9.30 1.34
CA ALA A 10 -5.58 -8.24 0.59
C ALA A 10 -4.48 -8.83 -0.32
N PRO A 11 -4.36 -8.37 -1.58
CA PRO A 11 -3.27 -8.80 -2.43
C PRO A 11 -1.93 -8.28 -1.87
N ASP A 12 -0.92 -9.14 -1.83
CA ASP A 12 0.42 -8.71 -1.48
C ASP A 12 1.07 -7.92 -2.63
N PHE A 13 1.93 -6.96 -2.28
CA PHE A 13 2.62 -6.12 -3.25
C PHE A 13 3.90 -5.50 -2.70
N ASP A 14 4.79 -5.18 -3.64
CA ASP A 14 5.95 -4.33 -3.43
C ASP A 14 5.82 -3.05 -4.29
N LEU A 15 5.90 -1.88 -3.65
CA LEU A 15 5.77 -0.58 -4.33
C LEU A 15 6.99 0.31 -4.09
N PRO A 16 7.58 0.90 -5.13
CA PRO A 16 8.61 1.93 -4.94
C PRO A 16 7.96 3.20 -4.37
N ILE A 17 8.42 3.66 -3.21
CA ILE A 17 7.89 4.87 -2.55
C ILE A 17 8.85 6.07 -2.63
N ARG A 18 10.16 5.82 -2.76
CA ARG A 18 11.21 6.83 -3.01
C ARG A 18 12.33 6.23 -3.86
N ALA A 19 13.27 7.05 -4.33
CA ALA A 19 14.32 6.68 -5.30
C ALA A 19 15.15 5.43 -4.95
N ARG A 20 15.14 4.96 -3.69
CA ARG A 20 15.79 3.73 -3.24
C ARG A 20 15.00 2.98 -2.17
N GLU A 21 13.71 3.27 -2.02
CA GLU A 21 12.89 2.69 -0.97
C GLU A 21 11.69 1.98 -1.58
N THR A 22 11.58 0.69 -1.27
CA THR A 22 10.45 -0.16 -1.64
C THR A 22 9.65 -0.49 -0.40
N PHE A 23 8.35 -0.30 -0.47
CA PHE A 23 7.39 -0.72 0.53
C PHE A 23 6.86 -2.12 0.22
N SER A 24 6.90 -3.03 1.20
CA SER A 24 6.30 -4.37 1.12
C SER A 24 5.09 -4.45 2.06
N LEU A 25 3.93 -4.86 1.54
CA LEU A 25 2.72 -4.98 2.36
C LEU A 25 2.86 -6.09 3.42
N ALA A 26 3.37 -7.26 3.04
CA ALA A 26 3.59 -8.36 3.98
C ALA A 26 4.46 -7.95 5.18
N ALA A 27 5.61 -7.31 4.92
CA ALA A 27 6.51 -6.86 6.00
C ALA A 27 5.88 -5.74 6.87
N ALA A 28 5.04 -4.88 6.29
CA ALA A 28 4.33 -3.85 7.04
C ALA A 28 3.27 -4.46 7.97
N LEU A 29 2.55 -5.49 7.52
CA LEU A 29 1.52 -6.17 8.32
C LEU A 29 2.08 -6.92 9.53
N GLU A 30 3.33 -7.40 9.48
CA GLU A 30 4.03 -7.98 10.64
C GLU A 30 4.18 -6.97 11.79
N ARG A 31 4.21 -5.67 11.48
CA ARG A 31 4.35 -4.59 12.46
C ARG A 31 3.00 -4.09 12.99
N GLY A 32 1.90 -4.45 12.34
CA GLY A 32 0.54 -4.09 12.74
C GLY A 32 -0.39 -3.80 11.56
N PRO A 33 -1.65 -3.42 11.85
CA PRO A 33 -2.63 -3.11 10.81
C PRO A 33 -2.19 -1.98 9.88
N VAL A 34 -2.47 -2.12 8.59
CA VAL A 34 -2.15 -1.13 7.55
C VAL A 34 -3.44 -0.58 6.94
N VAL A 35 -3.50 0.74 6.76
CA VAL A 35 -4.56 1.42 6.02
C VAL A 35 -3.97 1.96 4.73
N LEU A 36 -4.39 1.40 3.58
CA LEU A 36 -3.97 1.87 2.26
C LEU A 36 -4.91 2.96 1.76
N LEU A 37 -4.36 4.11 1.40
CA LEU A 37 -5.10 5.27 0.88
C LEU A 37 -4.55 5.66 -0.49
N THR A 38 -5.43 5.80 -1.47
CA THR A 38 -5.07 6.22 -2.83
C THR A 38 -5.61 7.62 -3.11
N TYR A 39 -4.80 8.47 -3.73
CA TYR A 39 -5.17 9.78 -4.24
C TYR A 39 -4.75 9.89 -5.71
N LEU A 40 -5.45 10.69 -6.52
CA LEU A 40 -5.10 10.87 -7.94
C LEU A 40 -3.92 11.83 -8.16
N PHE A 41 -3.83 12.88 -7.34
CA PHE A 41 -2.82 13.92 -7.49
C PHE A 41 -2.17 14.22 -6.15
N ASP A 42 -0.83 14.28 -6.15
CA ASP A 42 -0.06 14.74 -5.01
C ASP A 42 0.15 16.26 -5.12
N PHE A 43 -0.28 16.98 -4.08
CA PHE A 43 -0.03 18.42 -3.92
C PHE A 43 0.72 18.71 -2.62
N SER A 44 1.40 17.70 -2.07
CA SER A 44 2.23 17.89 -0.88
C SER A 44 3.37 18.89 -1.15
N PRO A 45 3.73 19.74 -0.16
CA PRO A 45 4.91 20.58 -0.27
C PRO A 45 6.15 19.69 -0.44
N GLY A 46 6.92 19.94 -1.50
CA GLY A 46 8.18 19.24 -1.79
C GLY A 46 9.28 19.53 -0.78
#